data_AF-A0A843LGH6-F1
#
_entry.id   AF-A0A843LGH6-F1
#
_cell.length_a   1.000
_cell.length_b   1.000
_cell.length_c   1.000
_cell.angle_alpha   90.00
_cell.angle_beta   90.00
_cell.angle_gamma   90.00
#
_symmetry.space_group_name_H-M   'P 1'
#
loop_
_entity.id
_entity.type
_entity.pdbx_description
1 polymer ?
#
loop_
_entity_poly.entity_id
_entity_poly.type
_entity_poly.pdbx_seq_one_letter_code
_entity_poly.pdbx_strand_id
1 'polypeptide(L)'
;MVDVTSALTTTMIGMLGVVLGAIVSNYVNQRIALKSGRRDIIFKKKMAYFEGIVKCIEENTKLYLNSIRETEKKTDKRTINKIVKKLKANRKRFNAETSPLYIDTRIFSKQIRSFVSIEKIIFSAFEHLTTMPEEKEEIIKSLKVNIDILTKKGNELISEMREYLLKE
;
A
#
# COMPACT_ATOMS: atom_id res chain seq x y z
N MET A 1 5.76 -24.84 14.12
CA MET A 1 6.43 -24.42 12.87
C MET A 1 6.07 -22.97 12.61
N VAL A 2 7.06 -22.07 12.65
CA VAL A 2 6.85 -20.67 12.25
C VAL A 2 6.76 -20.65 10.73
N ASP A 3 5.62 -20.21 10.23
CA ASP A 3 5.26 -20.25 8.81
C ASP A 3 6.25 -19.39 8.01
N VAL A 4 6.97 -19.99 7.06
CA VAL A 4 8.06 -19.33 6.30
C VAL A 4 7.54 -18.10 5.53
N THR A 5 6.26 -18.12 5.14
CA THR A 5 5.49 -17.00 4.57
C THR A 5 5.28 -15.86 5.57
N SER A 6 5.07 -16.15 6.86
CA SER A 6 4.94 -15.13 7.91
C SER A 6 6.27 -14.41 8.19
N ALA A 7 7.39 -15.13 8.09
CA ALA A 7 8.73 -14.56 8.20
C ALA A 7 9.05 -13.67 6.99
N LEU A 8 8.80 -14.14 5.77
CA LEU A 8 9.00 -13.36 4.54
C LEU A 8 8.17 -12.07 4.50
N THR A 9 6.89 -12.15 4.88
CA THR A 9 6.01 -10.97 4.93
C THR A 9 6.43 -9.97 6.00
N THR A 10 6.90 -10.43 7.16
CA THR A 10 7.42 -9.56 8.23
C THR A 10 8.72 -8.87 7.82
N THR A 11 9.60 -9.57 7.09
CA THR A 11 10.83 -8.99 6.54
C THR A 11 10.55 -7.95 5.44
N MET A 12 9.55 -8.17 4.58
CA MET A 12 9.13 -7.18 3.58
C MET A 12 8.53 -5.92 4.23
N ILE A 13 7.74 -6.06 5.30
CA ILE A 13 7.19 -4.94 6.07
C ILE A 13 8.30 -4.20 6.84
N GLY A 14 9.27 -4.93 7.38
CA GLY A 14 10.46 -4.36 8.02
C GLY A 14 11.31 -3.55 7.03
N MET A 15 11.49 -4.04 5.80
CA MET A 15 12.16 -3.28 4.74
C MET A 15 11.40 -2.01 4.35
N LEU A 16 10.06 -2.05 4.26
CA LEU A 16 9.25 -0.86 4.02
C LEU A 16 9.46 0.22 5.11
N GLY A 17 9.40 -0.18 6.39
CA GLY A 17 9.63 0.74 7.52
C GLY A 17 11.07 1.28 7.63
N VAL A 18 12.08 0.47 7.31
CA VAL A 18 13.49 0.90 7.29
C VAL A 18 13.74 1.93 6.18
N VAL A 19 13.01 1.86 5.06
CA VAL A 19 13.18 2.85 4.00
C VAL A 19 12.66 4.23 4.42
N LEU A 20 11.50 4.32 5.08
CA LEU A 20 11.00 5.60 5.61
C LEU A 20 12.02 6.24 6.58
N GLY A 21 12.68 5.46 7.42
CA GLY A 21 13.69 5.96 8.36
C GLY A 21 15.03 6.35 7.72
N ALA A 22 15.55 5.52 6.80
CA ALA A 22 16.91 5.68 6.29
C ALA A 22 17.02 6.66 5.10
N ILE A 23 16.02 6.72 4.21
CA ILE A 23 16.14 7.45 2.94
C ILE A 23 15.57 8.86 3.01
N VAL A 24 14.47 9.05 3.74
CA VAL A 24 13.80 10.36 3.86
C VAL A 24 14.56 11.31 4.80
N SER A 25 15.13 10.81 5.89
CA SER A 25 15.70 11.70 6.92
C SER A 25 17.12 12.18 6.60
N ASN A 26 18.05 11.29 6.22
CA ASN A 26 19.47 11.68 6.12
C ASN A 26 19.88 12.17 4.73
N TYR A 27 19.43 11.52 3.66
CA TYR A 27 19.88 11.84 2.31
C TYR A 27 19.18 13.09 1.73
N VAL A 28 17.91 13.30 2.11
CA VAL A 28 17.12 14.43 1.65
C VAL A 28 17.45 15.70 2.44
N ASN A 29 17.69 15.61 3.76
CA ASN A 29 18.22 16.75 4.51
C ASN A 29 19.58 17.24 3.98
N GLN A 30 20.44 16.33 3.50
CA GLN A 30 21.72 16.71 2.89
C GLN A 30 21.58 17.39 1.51
N ARG A 31 20.63 16.97 0.67
CA ARG A 31 20.38 17.64 -0.63
C ARG A 31 19.55 18.93 -0.52
N ILE A 32 18.63 19.02 0.44
CA ILE A 32 17.83 20.23 0.74
C ILE A 32 18.71 21.40 1.17
N ALA A 33 19.85 21.14 1.84
CA ALA A 33 20.77 22.21 2.25
C ALA A 33 21.46 22.92 1.06
N LEU A 34 21.42 22.37 -0.16
CA LEU A 34 22.29 22.77 -1.27
C LEU A 34 21.61 23.49 -2.46
N LYS A 35 20.27 23.60 -2.54
CA LYS A 35 19.60 24.15 -3.76
C LYS A 35 18.40 25.08 -3.50
N SER A 36 18.66 26.37 -3.27
CA SER A 36 17.78 27.54 -3.53
C SER A 36 16.26 27.43 -3.23
N GLY A 37 15.80 28.21 -2.25
CA GLY A 37 14.48 28.09 -1.58
C GLY A 37 13.18 28.02 -2.41
N ARG A 38 13.14 28.30 -3.73
CA ARG A 38 11.94 28.06 -4.57
C ARG A 38 11.88 26.63 -5.14
N ARG A 39 13.02 26.03 -5.50
CA ARG A 39 13.08 24.60 -5.89
C ARG A 39 12.78 23.72 -4.68
N ASP A 40 13.20 24.15 -3.49
CA ASP A 40 12.90 23.47 -2.23
C ASP A 40 11.40 23.36 -1.91
N ILE A 41 10.58 24.40 -2.16
CA ILE A 41 9.15 24.34 -1.83
C ILE A 41 8.41 23.34 -2.73
N ILE A 42 8.71 23.34 -4.03
CA ILE A 42 8.11 22.40 -4.98
C ILE A 42 8.56 20.98 -4.67
N PHE A 43 9.86 20.79 -4.42
CA PHE A 43 10.42 19.49 -4.05
C PHE A 43 9.83 18.96 -2.73
N LYS A 44 9.76 19.79 -1.69
CA LYS A 44 9.14 19.44 -0.39
C LYS A 44 7.66 19.05 -0.55
N LYS A 45 6.90 19.77 -1.37
CA LYS A 45 5.50 19.43 -1.66
C LYS A 45 5.38 18.08 -2.39
N LYS A 46 6.22 17.83 -3.40
CA LYS A 46 6.26 16.53 -4.11
C LYS A 46 6.62 15.39 -3.17
N MET A 47 7.61 15.61 -2.30
CA MET A 47 8.04 14.63 -1.32
C MET A 47 6.94 14.31 -0.31
N ALA A 48 6.29 15.33 0.26
CA ALA A 48 5.16 15.14 1.18
C ALA A 48 4.01 14.35 0.51
N TYR A 49 3.75 14.60 -0.77
CA TYR A 49 2.77 13.83 -1.54
C TYR A 49 3.18 12.35 -1.70
N PHE A 50 4.44 12.07 -2.07
CA PHE A 50 4.92 10.68 -2.16
C PHE A 50 4.93 9.97 -0.81
N GLU A 51 5.30 10.66 0.27
CA GLU A 51 5.20 10.13 1.64
C GLU A 51 3.76 9.76 1.99
N GLY A 52 2.78 10.59 1.61
CA GLY A 52 1.35 10.30 1.78
C GLY A 52 0.93 9.01 1.08
N ILE A 53 1.37 8.82 -0.16
CA ILE A 53 1.10 7.59 -0.93
C ILE A 53 1.77 6.37 -0.32
N VAL A 54 3.07 6.46 0.00
CA VAL A 54 3.85 5.37 0.61
C VAL A 54 3.17 4.91 1.91
N LYS A 55 2.81 5.87 2.77
CA LYS A 55 2.12 5.61 4.02
C LYS A 55 0.78 4.89 3.79
N CYS A 56 0.00 5.31 2.81
CA CYS A 56 -1.25 4.62 2.47
C CYS A 56 -1.02 3.20 1.93
N ILE A 57 0.00 2.96 1.11
CA ILE A 57 0.34 1.62 0.62
C ILE A 57 0.65 0.69 1.80
N GLU A 58 1.46 1.15 2.75
CA GLU A 58 1.82 0.35 3.92
C GLU A 58 0.63 0.07 4.83
N GLU A 59 -0.16 1.10 5.13
CA GLU A 59 -1.34 0.99 5.98
C GLU A 59 -2.36 0.03 5.35
N ASN A 60 -2.60 0.14 4.04
CA ASN A 60 -3.50 -0.75 3.32
C ASN A 60 -2.99 -2.19 3.32
N THR A 61 -1.71 -2.41 2.99
CA THR A 61 -1.11 -3.75 2.97
C THR A 61 -1.20 -4.43 4.35
N LYS A 62 -0.86 -3.70 5.43
CA LYS A 62 -1.00 -4.19 6.82
C LYS A 62 -2.46 -4.52 7.15
N LEU A 63 -3.39 -3.64 6.75
CA LEU A 63 -4.80 -3.86 7.00
C LEU A 63 -5.34 -5.10 6.29
N TYR A 64 -4.97 -5.31 5.02
CA TYR A 64 -5.36 -6.50 4.26
C TYR A 64 -4.83 -7.78 4.91
N LEU A 65 -3.56 -7.81 5.30
CA LEU A 65 -2.96 -8.96 5.99
C LEU A 65 -3.67 -9.28 7.31
N ASN A 66 -3.93 -8.26 8.12
CA ASN A 66 -4.66 -8.42 9.38
C ASN A 66 -6.08 -8.91 9.14
N SER A 67 -6.73 -8.43 8.08
CA SER A 67 -8.08 -8.85 7.70
C SER A 67 -8.13 -10.32 7.27
N ILE A 68 -7.12 -10.82 6.56
CA ILE A 68 -6.99 -12.26 6.27
C ILE A 68 -6.86 -13.04 7.57
N ARG A 69 -5.92 -12.67 8.44
CA ARG A 69 -5.68 -13.36 9.73
C ARG A 69 -6.92 -13.37 10.63
N GLU A 70 -7.69 -12.28 10.63
CA GLU A 70 -8.94 -12.17 11.37
C GLU A 70 -10.01 -13.10 10.79
N THR A 71 -10.13 -13.15 9.46
CA THR A 71 -11.08 -14.02 8.74
C THR A 71 -10.75 -15.51 8.88
N GLU A 72 -9.45 -15.85 8.92
CA GLU A 72 -8.98 -17.22 9.19
C GLU A 72 -9.46 -17.69 10.56
N LYS A 73 -9.30 -16.85 11.60
CA LYS A 73 -9.63 -17.15 12.99
C LYS A 73 -11.12 -17.08 13.30
N LYS A 74 -11.84 -16.14 12.70
CA LYS A 74 -13.26 -15.87 12.96
C LYS A 74 -13.98 -15.57 11.67
N THR A 75 -14.92 -16.44 11.30
CA THR A 75 -15.71 -16.33 10.07
C THR A 75 -17.15 -15.99 10.39
N ASP A 76 -17.35 -15.05 11.30
CA ASP A 76 -18.68 -14.51 11.52
C ASP A 76 -18.95 -13.36 10.53
N LYS A 77 -20.16 -13.36 9.96
CA LYS A 77 -20.60 -12.36 8.98
C LYS A 77 -20.43 -10.92 9.47
N ARG A 78 -20.57 -10.68 10.79
CA ARG A 78 -20.44 -9.35 11.39
C ARG A 78 -18.98 -8.87 11.35
N THR A 79 -18.02 -9.75 11.60
CA THR A 79 -16.58 -9.47 11.49
C THR A 79 -16.18 -9.19 10.05
N ILE A 80 -16.61 -10.02 9.09
CA ILE A 80 -16.31 -9.79 7.67
C ILE A 80 -16.92 -8.47 7.20
N ASN A 81 -18.15 -8.13 7.61
CA ASN A 81 -18.75 -6.83 7.31
C ASN A 81 -17.98 -5.64 7.90
N LYS A 82 -17.40 -5.78 9.10
CA LYS A 82 -16.54 -4.75 9.69
C LYS A 82 -15.24 -4.60 8.90
N ILE A 83 -14.64 -5.71 8.47
CA ILE A 83 -13.45 -5.73 7.61
C ILE A 83 -13.77 -5.00 6.30
N VAL A 84 -14.83 -5.38 5.57
CA VAL A 84 -15.23 -4.73 4.32
C VAL A 84 -15.42 -3.22 4.49
N LYS A 85 -16.06 -2.76 5.57
CA LYS A 85 -16.19 -1.32 5.86
C LYS A 85 -14.84 -0.63 6.05
N LYS A 86 -13.91 -1.23 6.81
CA LYS A 86 -12.55 -0.69 7.01
C LYS A 86 -11.74 -0.64 5.71
N LEU A 87 -11.82 -1.69 4.91
CA LEU A 87 -11.16 -1.75 3.60
C LEU A 87 -11.72 -0.69 2.65
N LYS A 88 -13.04 -0.49 2.62
CA LYS A 88 -13.69 0.53 1.79
C LYS A 88 -13.22 1.94 2.15
N ALA A 89 -13.08 2.25 3.44
CA ALA A 89 -12.58 3.56 3.89
C ALA A 89 -11.13 3.81 3.45
N ASN A 90 -10.26 2.81 3.60
CA ASN A 90 -8.85 2.93 3.24
C ASN A 90 -8.62 3.03 1.72
N ARG A 91 -9.38 2.29 0.92
CA ARG A 91 -9.36 2.42 -0.55
C ARG A 91 -9.77 3.81 -1.00
N LYS A 92 -10.79 4.41 -0.36
CA LYS A 92 -11.18 5.80 -0.64
C LYS A 92 -10.06 6.79 -0.32
N ARG A 93 -9.37 6.58 0.80
CA ARG A 93 -8.21 7.41 1.19
C ARG A 93 -7.08 7.29 0.17
N PHE A 94 -6.69 6.08 -0.24
CA PHE A 94 -5.66 5.90 -1.26
C PHE A 94 -6.00 6.59 -2.59
N ASN A 95 -7.26 6.50 -3.03
CA ASN A 95 -7.70 7.20 -4.25
C ASN A 95 -7.65 8.73 -4.12
N ALA A 96 -7.90 9.27 -2.92
CA ALA A 96 -7.78 10.71 -2.67
C ALA A 96 -6.32 11.16 -2.69
N GLU A 97 -5.43 10.40 -2.03
CA GLU A 97 -3.99 10.68 -1.95
C GLU A 97 -3.27 10.47 -3.27
N THR A 98 -3.79 9.62 -4.17
CA THR A 98 -3.23 9.40 -5.52
C THR A 98 -3.89 10.26 -6.59
N SER A 99 -4.73 11.21 -6.18
CA SER A 99 -5.49 12.04 -7.10
C SER A 99 -4.57 12.90 -7.99
N PRO A 100 -4.83 13.01 -9.30
CA PRO A 100 -4.07 13.81 -10.26
C PRO A 100 -3.99 15.30 -9.94
N LEU A 101 -4.74 15.79 -8.95
CA LEU A 101 -4.76 17.20 -8.56
C LEU A 101 -3.44 17.69 -7.93
N TYR A 102 -2.59 16.78 -7.45
CA TYR A 102 -1.41 17.16 -6.65
C TYR A 102 -0.06 16.96 -7.37
N ILE A 103 0.01 16.05 -8.34
CA ILE A 103 1.19 15.78 -9.17
C ILE A 103 0.71 15.39 -10.58
N ASP A 104 1.53 15.66 -11.61
CA ASP A 104 1.33 15.09 -12.94
C ASP A 104 1.44 13.55 -12.87
N THR A 105 0.34 12.93 -12.49
CA THR A 105 0.22 11.49 -12.29
C THR A 105 0.46 10.72 -13.56
N ARG A 106 0.57 11.34 -14.75
CA ARG A 106 0.89 10.65 -16.01
C ARG A 106 2.08 9.70 -15.85
N ILE A 107 3.11 10.12 -15.10
CA ILE A 107 4.32 9.33 -14.83
C ILE A 107 4.01 8.03 -14.08
N PHE A 108 3.22 8.10 -13.01
CA PHE A 108 2.93 6.95 -12.14
C PHE A 108 1.55 6.32 -12.38
N SER A 109 0.80 6.83 -13.35
CA SER A 109 -0.63 6.52 -13.56
C SER A 109 -0.87 5.05 -13.83
N LYS A 110 0.09 4.37 -14.46
CA LYS A 110 -0.01 2.95 -14.79
C LYS A 110 0.15 2.09 -13.53
N GLN A 111 1.07 2.44 -12.65
CA GLN A 111 1.43 1.72 -11.44
C GLN A 111 0.38 1.95 -10.36
N ILE A 112 -0.10 3.18 -10.21
CA ILE A 112 -1.27 3.51 -9.38
C ILE A 112 -2.49 2.71 -9.85
N ARG A 113 -2.79 2.69 -11.16
CA ARG A 113 -3.90 1.88 -11.70
C ARG A 113 -3.71 0.39 -11.44
N SER A 114 -2.48 -0.12 -11.58
CA SER A 114 -2.17 -1.52 -11.30
C SER A 114 -2.41 -1.85 -9.82
N PHE A 115 -1.95 -1.02 -8.89
CA PHE A 115 -2.19 -1.19 -7.46
C PHE A 115 -3.69 -1.18 -7.13
N VAL A 116 -4.43 -0.17 -7.62
CA VAL A 116 -5.88 -0.05 -7.41
C VAL A 116 -6.64 -1.25 -7.99
N SER A 117 -6.18 -1.80 -9.12
CA SER A 117 -6.79 -2.98 -9.73
C SER A 117 -6.68 -4.21 -8.83
N ILE A 118 -5.52 -4.42 -8.19
CA ILE A 118 -5.34 -5.54 -7.25
C ILE A 118 -6.14 -5.29 -5.97
N GLU A 119 -6.18 -4.06 -5.44
CA GLU A 119 -7.05 -3.72 -4.30
C GLU A 119 -8.53 -4.01 -4.58
N LYS A 120 -8.99 -3.76 -5.81
CA LYS A 120 -10.36 -4.10 -6.24
C LYS A 120 -10.61 -5.60 -6.14
N ILE A 121 -9.70 -6.42 -6.66
CA ILE A 121 -9.81 -7.89 -6.62
C ILE A 121 -9.89 -8.38 -5.17
N ILE A 122 -8.97 -7.92 -4.32
CA ILE A 122 -8.94 -8.29 -2.89
C ILE A 122 -10.24 -7.88 -2.20
N PHE A 123 -10.72 -6.66 -2.46
CA PHE A 123 -11.95 -6.16 -1.86
C PHE A 123 -13.18 -6.98 -2.30
N SER A 124 -13.30 -7.28 -3.59
CA SER A 124 -14.40 -8.13 -4.10
C SER A 124 -14.37 -9.52 -3.48
N ALA A 125 -13.20 -10.11 -3.25
CA ALA A 125 -13.07 -11.38 -2.55
C ALA A 125 -13.56 -11.30 -1.08
N PHE A 126 -13.28 -10.21 -0.37
CA PHE A 126 -13.85 -9.98 0.96
C PHE A 126 -15.37 -9.76 0.94
N GLU A 127 -15.91 -9.09 -0.08
CA GLU A 127 -17.36 -8.98 -0.25
C GLU A 127 -17.99 -10.35 -0.53
N HIS A 128 -17.35 -11.18 -1.34
CA HIS A 128 -17.83 -12.53 -1.64
C HIS A 128 -17.88 -13.44 -0.41
N LEU A 129 -16.90 -13.32 0.49
CA LEU A 129 -16.91 -14.00 1.80
C LEU A 129 -18.11 -13.63 2.69
N THR A 130 -18.78 -12.49 2.45
CA THR A 130 -20.01 -12.14 3.19
C THR A 130 -21.24 -12.88 2.69
N THR A 131 -21.20 -13.40 1.46
CA THR A 131 -22.32 -14.06 0.77
C THR A 131 -22.17 -15.57 0.67
N MET A 132 -20.95 -16.09 0.52
CA MET A 132 -20.65 -17.51 0.31
C MET A 132 -19.52 -17.98 1.25
N PRO A 133 -19.81 -18.16 2.56
CA PRO A 133 -18.81 -18.57 3.54
C PRO A 133 -18.27 -20.00 3.33
N GLU A 134 -18.98 -20.85 2.59
CA GLU A 134 -18.59 -22.21 2.25
C GLU A 134 -17.32 -22.29 1.39
N GLU A 135 -17.03 -21.27 0.58
CA GLU A 135 -15.83 -21.18 -0.28
C GLU A 135 -14.62 -20.54 0.44
N LYS A 136 -14.71 -20.38 1.77
CA LYS A 136 -13.73 -19.62 2.58
C LYS A 136 -12.28 -20.00 2.30
N GLU A 137 -11.94 -21.28 2.31
CA GLU A 137 -10.55 -21.72 2.18
C GLU A 137 -9.93 -21.32 0.83
N GLU A 138 -10.69 -21.50 -0.25
CA GLU A 138 -10.26 -21.13 -1.59
C GLU A 138 -10.13 -19.61 -1.72
N ILE A 139 -11.10 -18.86 -1.20
CA ILE A 139 -11.05 -17.40 -1.22
C ILE A 139 -9.86 -16.89 -0.39
N ILE A 140 -9.59 -17.46 0.79
CA ILE A 140 -8.43 -17.07 1.62
C ILE A 140 -7.11 -17.37 0.91
N LYS A 141 -7.00 -18.51 0.23
CA LYS A 141 -5.81 -18.85 -0.56
C LYS A 141 -5.60 -17.85 -1.69
N SER A 142 -6.66 -17.50 -2.42
CA SER A 142 -6.62 -16.46 -3.45
C SER A 142 -6.26 -15.08 -2.88
N LEU A 143 -6.82 -14.72 -1.71
CA LEU A 143 -6.52 -13.47 -1.02
C LEU A 143 -5.03 -13.34 -0.66
N LYS A 144 -4.40 -14.42 -0.16
CA LYS A 144 -2.95 -14.43 0.15
C LYS A 144 -2.12 -14.12 -1.09
N VAL A 145 -2.38 -14.81 -2.20
CA VAL A 145 -1.69 -14.58 -3.48
C VAL A 145 -1.88 -13.13 -3.95
N ASN A 146 -3.10 -12.61 -3.88
CA ASN A 146 -3.38 -11.24 -4.31
C ASN A 146 -2.70 -10.19 -3.40
N ILE A 147 -2.54 -10.44 -2.09
CA ILE A 147 -1.77 -9.54 -1.22
C ILE A 147 -0.29 -9.53 -1.58
N ASP A 148 0.30 -10.68 -1.93
CA ASP A 148 1.70 -10.72 -2.36
C ASP A 148 1.89 -9.90 -3.65
N ILE A 149 0.95 -10.02 -4.59
CA ILE A 149 0.92 -9.20 -5.81
C ILE A 149 0.75 -7.71 -5.45
N LEU A 150 -0.17 -7.38 -4.55
CA LEU A 150 -0.42 -6.00 -4.10
C LEU A 150 0.85 -5.39 -3.50
N THR A 151 1.54 -6.14 -2.65
CA THR A 151 2.79 -5.73 -1.99
C THR A 151 3.88 -5.47 -3.03
N LYS A 152 4.02 -6.38 -4.00
CA LYS A 152 4.96 -6.19 -5.12
C LYS A 152 4.64 -4.93 -5.92
N LYS A 153 3.37 -4.69 -6.26
CA LYS A 153 2.92 -3.47 -6.97
C LYS A 153 3.13 -2.20 -6.16
N GLY A 154 2.91 -2.25 -4.86
CA GLY A 154 3.24 -1.16 -3.95
C GLY A 154 4.73 -0.85 -3.97
N ASN A 155 5.59 -1.85 -3.88
CA ASN A 155 7.04 -1.68 -3.92
C ASN A 155 7.56 -1.15 -5.26
N GLU A 156 6.98 -1.60 -6.39
CA GLU A 156 7.27 -1.08 -7.72
C GLU A 156 6.95 0.42 -7.79
N LEU A 157 5.75 0.83 -7.36
CA LEU A 157 5.32 2.23 -7.33
C LEU A 157 6.24 3.09 -6.45
N ILE A 158 6.59 2.60 -5.26
CA ILE A 158 7.50 3.30 -4.34
C ILE A 158 8.90 3.44 -4.96
N SER A 159 9.40 2.41 -5.63
CA SER A 159 10.70 2.44 -6.29
C SER A 159 10.74 3.49 -7.41
N GLU A 160 9.69 3.56 -8.23
CA GLU A 160 9.59 4.58 -9.29
C GLU A 160 9.52 6.00 -8.73
N MET A 161 8.77 6.22 -7.65
CA MET A 161 8.72 7.52 -6.97
C MET A 161 10.11 7.94 -6.47
N ARG A 162 10.90 7.00 -5.94
CA ARG A 162 12.27 7.28 -5.50
C ARG A 162 13.18 7.62 -6.67
N GLU A 163 13.14 6.83 -7.75
CA GLU A 163 13.93 7.13 -8.95
C GLU A 163 13.61 8.50 -9.52
N TYR A 164 12.33 8.87 -9.54
CA TYR A 164 11.89 10.19 -9.99
C TYR A 164 12.45 11.31 -9.12
N LEU A 165 12.40 11.18 -7.78
CA LEU A 165 13.03 12.15 -6.87
C LEU A 165 14.56 12.25 -7.02
N LEU A 166 15.23 11.18 -7.44
CA LEU A 166 16.68 11.16 -7.63
C LEU A 166 17.12 11.80 -8.96
N LYS A 167 16.25 11.79 -9.97
CA LYS A 167 16.50 12.30 -11.33
C LYS A 167 16.17 13.80 -11.48
N GLU A 168 15.40 14.39 -10.56
CA GLU A 168 15.16 15.86 -10.46
C GLU A 168 16.25 16.60 -9.65
#